data_AF-X0WIJ1-F1
#
_entry.id   AF-X0WIJ1-F1
#
_cell.length_a   1.000
_cell.length_b   1.000
_cell.length_c   1.000
_cell.angle_alpha   90.00
_cell.angle_beta   90.00
_cell.angle_gamma   90.00
#
_symmetry.space_group_name_H-M   'P 1'
#
loop_
_entity.id
_entity.type
_entity.pdbx_description
1 polymer ?
#
loop_
_entity_poly.entity_id
_entity_poly.type
_entity_poly.pdbx_seq_one_letter_code
_entity_poly.pdbx_strand_id
1 'polypeptide(L)'
;TEEIHREVSGLTDWLVLGALICRNQKSNVGNAAFCLLAMVTESPKDIWSLYMNMHRILIAAGLAVLTIGSAWAQSPERKVRLVLQITVDQLRADLIDRYVAGFGEGGFKRLLKNGTFYVDAYHRHANTETVVGHATLATGTDPAVHGMVGNVWLDRASGKLIYNVEDADYPLLGKGGGVDAKSEIDPTQKLATTQGRSPRAIQSTTISDAISLSLGPKAKVFGVSVKDRGAITMAGHVGKAFWFSKSGGRMVTSKFYMNDYPAWVDAWNAKGV
;
A
#
# COMPACT_ATOMS: atom_id res chain seq x y z
N THR A 1 3.40 34.45 8.72
CA THR A 1 4.10 33.15 8.65
C THR A 1 4.99 32.94 9.86
N GLU A 2 4.54 33.33 11.06
CA GLU A 2 5.38 33.38 12.25
C GLU A 2 4.68 32.83 13.51
N GLU A 3 3.74 31.90 13.33
CA GLU A 3 3.05 31.24 14.45
C GLU A 3 2.77 29.77 14.17
N ILE A 4 3.74 29.08 13.56
CA ILE A 4 3.86 27.61 13.51
C ILE A 4 5.36 27.27 13.62
N HIS A 5 6.04 27.84 14.62
CA HIS A 5 7.47 27.55 14.86
C HIS A 5 7.77 27.17 16.32
N ARG A 6 6.73 26.94 17.14
CA ARG A 6 6.86 26.50 18.53
C ARG A 6 5.99 25.28 18.79
N GLU A 7 6.33 24.14 18.17
CA GLU A 7 5.98 22.81 18.71
C GLU A 7 6.70 21.63 18.04
N VAL A 8 7.86 21.84 17.40
CA VAL A 8 8.68 20.75 16.86
C VAL A 8 10.16 21.02 17.17
N SER A 9 10.55 20.80 18.41
CA SER A 9 11.95 20.69 18.80
C SER A 9 12.09 19.63 19.89
N GLY A 10 12.43 18.42 19.48
CA GLY A 10 12.77 17.34 20.41
C GLY A 10 12.65 15.98 19.75
N LEU A 11 13.77 15.25 19.72
CA LEU A 11 13.93 13.85 19.28
C LEU A 11 14.27 13.66 17.79
N THR A 12 15.51 14.03 17.49
CA THR A 12 16.40 13.21 16.66
C THR A 12 16.38 11.77 17.15
N ASP A 13 15.92 10.83 16.32
CA ASP A 13 16.37 9.43 16.33
C ASP A 13 15.95 8.76 15.01
N TRP A 14 16.92 8.61 14.12
CA TRP A 14 16.81 7.77 12.94
C TRP A 14 17.20 6.34 13.34
N LEU A 15 16.27 5.40 13.16
CA LEU A 15 16.59 3.98 13.18
C LEU A 15 16.00 3.32 11.92
N VAL A 16 16.90 3.11 10.95
CA VAL A 16 16.77 2.12 9.88
C VAL A 16 16.99 0.75 10.52
N LEU A 17 16.01 -0.14 10.44
CA LEU A 17 16.20 -1.56 10.76
C LEU A 17 15.69 -2.39 9.58
N GLY A 18 16.59 -3.16 8.99
CA GLY A 18 16.37 -3.96 7.79
C GLY A 18 15.66 -5.30 8.04
N ALA A 19 15.47 -6.04 6.95
CA ALA A 19 15.07 -7.43 6.95
C ALA A 19 15.95 -8.24 5.99
N LEU A 20 16.70 -9.16 6.60
CA LEU A 20 17.07 -10.50 6.16
C LEU A 20 17.62 -10.69 4.72
N ILE A 21 18.96 -10.79 4.63
CA ILE A 21 19.65 -11.50 3.55
C ILE A 21 20.01 -12.89 4.06
N CYS A 22 19.35 -13.92 3.51
CA CYS A 22 19.84 -15.29 3.57
C CYS A 22 20.83 -15.45 2.41
N ARG A 23 22.13 -15.51 2.74
CA ARG A 23 23.21 -15.68 1.75
C ARG A 23 23.50 -17.17 1.60
N ASN A 24 23.47 -17.59 0.34
CA ASN A 24 23.83 -18.91 -0.17
C ASN A 24 25.20 -19.38 0.38
N GLN A 25 25.25 -20.59 0.94
CA GLN A 25 26.49 -21.19 1.44
C GLN A 25 27.48 -21.41 0.29
N LYS A 26 28.65 -20.76 0.38
CA LYS A 26 29.89 -21.33 -0.14
C LYS A 26 30.73 -21.77 1.06
N SER A 27 31.10 -23.05 1.00
CA SER A 27 32.05 -23.76 1.85
C SER A 27 33.24 -22.91 2.30
N ASN A 28 33.51 -22.92 3.60
CA ASN A 28 34.87 -23.05 4.12
C ASN A 28 34.81 -23.65 5.53
N VAL A 29 35.47 -24.80 5.65
CA VAL A 29 35.64 -25.56 6.89
C VAL A 29 36.47 -24.72 7.85
N GLY A 30 35.86 -24.31 8.96
CA GLY A 30 36.53 -23.66 10.09
C GLY A 30 36.50 -24.60 11.29
N ASN A 31 37.68 -25.09 11.68
CA ASN A 31 37.90 -26.00 12.79
C ASN A 31 37.23 -25.52 14.09
N ALA A 32 36.31 -26.33 14.64
CA ALA A 32 35.95 -26.26 16.04
C ALA A 32 36.97 -27.10 16.83
N ALA A 33 37.83 -26.44 17.60
CA ALA A 33 38.68 -27.09 18.58
C ALA A 33 37.80 -27.64 19.72
N PHE A 34 37.63 -28.96 19.77
CA PHE A 34 37.10 -29.65 20.94
C PHE A 34 38.21 -29.73 21.99
N CYS A 35 38.18 -28.86 22.99
CA CYS A 35 38.89 -29.09 24.24
C CYS A 35 38.09 -30.09 25.08
N LEU A 36 38.49 -31.36 25.04
CA LEU A 36 38.02 -32.37 25.98
C LEU A 36 38.83 -32.22 27.27
N LEU A 37 38.26 -31.54 28.27
CA LEU A 37 38.81 -31.55 29.63
C LEU A 37 38.36 -32.86 30.30
N ALA A 38 39.25 -33.86 30.32
CA ALA A 38 39.04 -35.06 31.11
C ALA A 38 39.38 -34.76 32.58
N MET A 39 38.38 -34.63 33.44
CA MET A 39 38.57 -34.67 34.89
C MET A 39 38.49 -36.12 35.38
N VAL A 40 39.58 -36.62 35.94
CA VAL A 40 39.60 -37.83 36.77
C VAL A 40 39.34 -37.39 38.21
N THR A 41 38.31 -37.94 38.86
CA THR A 41 38.11 -37.76 40.31
C THR A 41 37.77 -39.09 40.98
N GLU A 42 38.37 -39.29 42.15
CA GLU A 42 38.17 -40.42 43.05
C GLU A 42 36.79 -40.32 43.76
N SER A 43 36.14 -41.46 44.08
CA SER A 43 34.86 -41.63 44.81
C SER A 43 33.55 -41.71 43.97
N PRO A 44 32.87 -42.89 43.93
CA PRO A 44 31.60 -43.09 43.22
C PRO A 44 30.38 -42.30 43.76
N LYS A 45 30.41 -41.82 45.01
CA LYS A 45 29.25 -41.16 45.64
C LYS A 45 29.15 -39.67 45.28
N ASP A 46 30.28 -39.02 45.02
CA ASP A 46 30.33 -37.59 44.71
C ASP A 46 29.96 -37.32 43.24
N ILE A 47 30.27 -38.27 42.35
CA ILE A 47 29.95 -38.23 40.91
C ILE A 47 28.44 -38.15 40.66
N TRP A 48 27.62 -38.89 41.42
CA TRP A 48 26.17 -38.86 41.24
C TRP A 48 25.56 -37.50 41.63
N SER A 49 26.05 -36.90 42.73
CA SER A 49 25.60 -35.57 43.15
C SER A 49 26.02 -34.48 42.15
N LEU A 50 27.23 -34.59 41.59
CA LEU A 50 27.76 -33.67 40.61
C LEU A 50 27.01 -33.76 39.28
N TYR A 51 26.70 -34.98 38.83
CA TYR A 51 25.92 -35.24 37.62
C TYR A 51 24.48 -34.71 37.75
N MET A 52 23.84 -34.94 38.90
CA MET A 52 22.49 -34.43 39.19
C MET A 52 22.44 -32.91 39.29
N ASN A 53 23.45 -32.27 39.90
CA ASN A 53 23.54 -30.81 39.99
C ASN A 53 23.88 -30.18 38.63
N MET A 54 24.73 -30.82 37.82
CA MET A 54 25.07 -30.35 36.48
C MET A 54 23.87 -30.44 35.52
N HIS A 55 23.08 -31.51 35.59
CA HIS A 55 21.80 -31.59 34.84
C HIS A 55 20.81 -30.51 35.27
N ARG A 56 20.68 -30.23 36.58
CA ARG A 56 19.82 -29.14 37.08
C ARG A 56 20.27 -27.77 36.60
N ILE A 57 21.59 -27.51 36.58
CA ILE A 57 22.16 -26.25 36.07
C ILE A 57 21.94 -26.13 34.55
N LEU A 58 22.14 -27.21 33.79
CA LEU A 58 21.94 -27.21 32.34
C LEU A 58 20.45 -27.04 31.95
N ILE A 59 19.53 -27.67 32.70
CA ILE A 59 18.08 -27.49 32.52
C ILE A 59 17.67 -26.06 32.88
N ALA A 60 18.18 -25.51 33.99
CA ALA A 60 17.91 -24.13 34.40
C ALA A 60 18.47 -23.12 33.39
N ALA A 61 19.67 -23.36 32.84
CA ALA A 61 20.27 -22.54 31.80
C ALA A 61 19.48 -22.63 30.48
N GLY A 62 19.02 -23.82 30.09
CA GLY A 62 18.16 -24.01 28.91
C GLY A 62 16.81 -23.28 29.05
N LEU A 63 16.18 -23.37 30.22
CA LEU A 63 14.95 -22.63 30.54
C LEU A 63 15.17 -21.11 30.54
N ALA A 64 16.31 -20.63 31.07
CA ALA A 64 16.66 -19.21 31.03
C ALA A 64 16.91 -18.69 29.60
N VAL A 65 17.52 -19.50 28.73
CA VAL A 65 17.72 -19.14 27.31
C VAL A 65 16.38 -19.09 26.56
N LEU A 66 15.44 -19.98 26.86
CA LEU A 66 14.08 -19.97 26.30
C LEU A 66 13.25 -18.76 26.74
N THR A 67 13.41 -18.29 27.98
CA THR A 67 12.70 -17.10 28.47
C THR A 67 13.30 -15.80 27.95
N ILE A 68 14.62 -15.71 27.80
CA ILE A 68 15.29 -14.52 27.26
C ILE A 68 14.99 -14.35 25.75
N GLY A 69 14.94 -15.44 24.97
CA GLY A 69 14.64 -15.38 23.53
C GLY A 69 13.26 -14.80 23.18
N SER A 70 12.31 -14.87 24.12
CA SER A 70 10.94 -14.36 23.92
C SER A 70 10.82 -12.84 24.08
N ALA A 71 11.75 -12.19 24.81
CA ALA A 71 11.69 -10.76 25.10
C ALA A 71 12.22 -9.87 23.96
N TRP A 72 13.05 -10.42 23.06
CA TRP A 72 13.63 -9.66 21.94
C TRP A 72 12.73 -9.63 20.69
N ALA A 73 11.62 -10.36 20.68
CA ALA A 73 10.70 -10.43 19.54
C ALA A 73 9.64 -9.31 19.53
N GLN A 74 9.48 -8.56 20.62
CA GLN A 74 8.56 -7.42 20.66
C GLN A 74 9.31 -6.13 20.32
N SER A 75 9.62 -5.95 19.03
CA SER A 75 9.86 -4.59 18.54
C SER A 75 8.62 -3.75 18.86
N PRO A 76 8.75 -2.57 19.51
CA PRO A 76 7.61 -1.74 19.82
C PRO A 76 6.84 -1.50 18.52
N GLU A 77 5.56 -1.89 18.51
CA GLU A 77 4.68 -1.75 17.37
C GLU A 77 4.63 -0.25 17.01
N ARG A 78 5.38 0.14 15.99
CA ARG A 78 5.29 1.50 15.45
C ARG A 78 3.92 1.62 14.80
N LYS A 79 2.96 2.12 15.57
CA LYS A 79 1.58 2.27 15.13
C LYS A 79 1.52 3.15 13.87
N VAL A 80 1.25 2.52 12.73
CA VAL A 80 1.06 3.22 11.45
C VAL A 80 -0.25 4.01 11.55
N ARG A 81 -0.15 5.34 11.43
CA ARG A 81 -1.30 6.27 11.52
C ARG A 81 -1.87 6.66 10.15
N LEU A 82 -1.08 6.49 9.09
CA LEU A 82 -1.43 6.83 7.72
C LEU A 82 -0.68 5.90 6.76
N VAL A 83 -1.41 5.34 5.81
CA VAL A 83 -0.84 4.68 4.62
C VAL A 83 -1.11 5.59 3.43
N LEU A 84 -0.06 5.99 2.72
CA LEU A 84 -0.15 6.81 1.52
C LEU A 84 0.34 6.00 0.33
N GLN A 85 -0.59 5.56 -0.52
CA GLN A 85 -0.27 4.87 -1.77
C GLN A 85 -0.32 5.87 -2.93
N ILE A 86 0.81 6.05 -3.60
CA ILE A 86 0.96 6.95 -4.75
C ILE A 86 1.21 6.12 -6.00
N THR A 87 0.30 6.21 -6.97
CA THR A 87 0.47 5.59 -8.28
C THR A 87 0.67 6.69 -9.31
N VAL A 88 1.86 6.71 -9.94
CA VAL A 88 2.17 7.66 -11.02
C VAL A 88 1.84 6.99 -12.35
N ASP A 89 0.78 7.46 -12.99
CA ASP A 89 0.31 6.90 -14.26
C ASP A 89 1.41 7.03 -15.34
N GLN A 90 1.63 5.94 -16.08
CA GLN A 90 2.63 5.85 -17.15
C GLN A 90 4.11 6.09 -16.73
N LEU A 91 4.44 6.01 -15.43
CA LEU A 91 5.83 6.09 -14.96
C LEU A 91 6.56 4.76 -15.18
N ARG A 92 7.31 4.66 -16.28
CA ARG A 92 8.22 3.53 -16.51
C ARG A 92 9.41 3.58 -15.55
N ALA A 93 9.89 2.41 -15.13
CA ALA A 93 10.98 2.28 -14.18
C ALA A 93 12.28 2.99 -14.64
N ASP A 94 12.62 2.88 -15.93
CA ASP A 94 13.84 3.48 -16.49
C ASP A 94 13.86 5.01 -16.43
N LEU A 95 12.69 5.66 -16.33
CA LEU A 95 12.60 7.12 -16.22
C LEU A 95 13.14 7.62 -14.87
N ILE A 96 13.06 6.80 -13.82
CA ILE A 96 13.61 7.17 -12.51
C ILE A 96 15.12 7.31 -12.61
N ASP A 97 15.82 6.29 -13.13
CA ASP A 97 17.27 6.33 -13.27
C ASP A 97 17.73 7.37 -14.29
N ARG A 98 17.00 7.47 -15.42
CA ARG A 98 17.32 8.43 -16.48
C ARG A 98 17.30 9.89 -16.01
N TYR A 99 16.39 10.25 -15.12
CA TYR A 99 16.18 11.63 -14.68
C TYR A 99 16.59 11.89 -13.23
N VAL A 100 17.18 10.90 -12.53
CA VAL A 100 17.51 11.01 -11.11
C VAL A 100 18.39 12.22 -10.77
N ALA A 101 19.28 12.61 -11.69
CA ALA A 101 20.15 13.77 -11.53
C ALA A 101 19.37 15.09 -11.39
N GLY A 102 18.19 15.18 -12.01
CA GLY A 102 17.32 16.37 -11.96
C GLY A 102 16.34 16.39 -10.79
N PHE A 103 16.23 15.30 -10.01
CA PHE A 103 15.28 15.25 -8.89
C PHE A 103 15.80 16.00 -7.66
N GLY A 104 14.89 16.69 -6.96
CA GLY A 104 15.15 17.26 -5.65
C GLY A 104 15.21 16.19 -4.55
N GLU A 105 15.82 16.54 -3.41
CA GLU A 105 16.08 15.60 -2.31
C GLU A 105 14.80 15.12 -1.59
N GLY A 106 13.69 15.86 -1.66
CA GLY A 106 12.45 15.55 -0.93
C GLY A 106 11.50 14.54 -1.60
N GLY A 107 11.72 14.21 -2.88
CA GLY A 107 10.82 13.39 -3.70
C GLY A 107 11.34 11.96 -3.91
N PHE A 108 11.47 11.54 -5.18
CA PHE A 108 11.95 10.21 -5.54
C PHE A 108 13.29 9.85 -4.89
N LYS A 109 14.25 10.78 -4.80
CA LYS A 109 15.54 10.54 -4.12
C LYS A 109 15.37 10.11 -2.66
N ARG A 110 14.45 10.74 -1.92
CA ARG A 110 14.13 10.36 -0.54
C ARG A 110 13.61 8.92 -0.47
N LEU A 111 12.72 8.55 -1.40
CA LEU A 111 12.15 7.20 -1.47
C LEU A 111 13.21 6.15 -1.84
N LEU A 112 14.10 6.45 -2.79
CA LEU A 112 15.19 5.57 -3.19
C LEU A 112 16.22 5.37 -2.08
N LYS A 113 16.54 6.42 -1.32
CA LYS A 113 17.57 6.38 -0.27
C LYS A 113 17.08 5.75 1.04
N ASN A 114 15.84 6.04 1.43
CA ASN A 114 15.32 5.70 2.76
C ASN A 114 14.19 4.66 2.74
N GLY A 115 13.75 4.25 1.55
CA GLY A 115 12.65 3.30 1.36
C GLY A 115 13.13 1.90 0.96
N THR A 116 12.18 1.01 0.77
CA THR A 116 12.40 -0.27 0.08
C THR A 116 12.09 -0.06 -1.39
N PHE A 117 13.08 -0.29 -2.25
CA PHE A 117 12.96 -0.11 -3.70
C PHE A 117 13.06 -1.45 -4.42
N TYR A 118 12.00 -1.83 -5.11
CA TYR A 118 11.95 -3.04 -5.93
C TYR A 118 12.32 -2.68 -7.37
N VAL A 119 13.42 -3.25 -7.86
CA VAL A 119 13.93 -3.00 -9.22
C VAL A 119 13.35 -3.94 -10.27
N ASP A 120 12.68 -5.00 -9.84
CA ASP A 120 12.17 -6.08 -10.70
C ASP A 120 10.69 -6.35 -10.38
N ALA A 121 9.86 -5.32 -10.56
CA ALA A 121 8.42 -5.36 -10.30
C ALA A 121 7.63 -5.11 -11.59
N TYR A 122 6.62 -5.94 -11.85
CA TYR A 122 5.86 -5.90 -13.10
C TYR A 122 4.36 -6.04 -12.88
N HIS A 123 3.59 -5.40 -13.76
CA HIS A 123 2.23 -5.82 -14.04
C HIS A 123 2.28 -7.15 -14.81
N ARG A 124 1.85 -8.24 -14.17
CA ARG A 124 1.93 -9.60 -14.74
C ARG A 124 0.85 -9.90 -15.79
N HIS A 125 -0.07 -8.97 -16.00
CA HIS A 125 -1.15 -9.09 -16.95
C HIS A 125 -0.80 -8.46 -18.31
N ALA A 126 -1.40 -8.98 -19.38
CA ALA A 126 -1.11 -8.51 -20.74
C ALA A 126 -1.65 -7.10 -21.04
N ASN A 127 -2.83 -6.74 -20.50
CA ASN A 127 -3.42 -5.43 -20.76
C ASN A 127 -2.92 -4.39 -19.75
N THR A 128 -1.85 -3.67 -20.09
CA THR A 128 -1.26 -2.63 -19.24
C THR A 128 -1.97 -1.28 -19.37
N GLU A 129 -3.31 -1.30 -19.32
CA GLU A 129 -4.15 -0.11 -19.29
C GLU A 129 -4.33 0.42 -17.85
N THR A 130 -4.64 1.72 -17.73
CA THR A 130 -4.73 2.42 -16.44
C THR A 130 -5.58 1.68 -15.41
N VAL A 131 -6.85 1.37 -15.70
CA VAL A 131 -7.73 0.76 -14.67
C VAL A 131 -7.30 -0.65 -14.29
N VAL A 132 -6.76 -1.41 -15.24
CA VAL A 132 -6.29 -2.79 -15.03
C VAL A 132 -5.14 -2.77 -14.02
N GLY A 133 -4.15 -1.90 -14.24
CA GLY A 133 -3.03 -1.70 -13.34
C GLY A 133 -3.45 -1.19 -11.96
N HIS A 134 -4.36 -0.21 -11.89
CA HIS A 134 -4.85 0.31 -10.61
C HIS A 134 -5.62 -0.74 -9.82
N ALA A 135 -6.43 -1.58 -10.47
CA ALA A 135 -7.20 -2.63 -9.82
C ALA A 135 -6.29 -3.74 -9.29
N THR A 136 -5.26 -4.11 -10.04
CA THR A 136 -4.22 -5.04 -9.55
C THR A 136 -3.51 -4.47 -8.32
N LEU A 137 -3.13 -3.18 -8.34
CA LEU A 137 -2.49 -2.52 -7.19
C LEU A 137 -3.40 -2.38 -5.97
N ALA A 138 -4.70 -2.17 -6.18
CA ALA A 138 -5.67 -2.00 -5.10
C ALA A 138 -6.12 -3.33 -4.49
N THR A 139 -6.18 -4.41 -5.26
CA THR A 139 -6.72 -5.71 -4.83
C THR A 139 -5.65 -6.75 -4.53
N GLY A 140 -4.45 -6.62 -5.08
CA GLY A 140 -3.41 -7.65 -5.02
C GLY A 140 -3.73 -8.90 -5.88
N THR A 141 -4.72 -8.82 -6.77
CA THR A 141 -5.14 -9.93 -7.64
C THR A 141 -4.94 -9.60 -9.12
N ASP A 142 -5.04 -10.60 -10.00
CA ASP A 142 -4.94 -10.41 -11.44
C ASP A 142 -6.31 -10.07 -12.10
N PRO A 143 -6.35 -9.56 -13.34
CA PRO A 143 -7.60 -9.13 -13.99
C PRO A 143 -8.67 -10.21 -14.13
N ALA A 144 -8.27 -11.48 -14.21
CA ALA A 144 -9.19 -12.61 -14.21
C ALA A 144 -9.99 -12.75 -12.90
N VAL A 145 -9.53 -12.12 -11.81
CA VAL A 145 -10.14 -12.20 -10.47
C VAL A 145 -10.86 -10.88 -10.12
N HIS A 146 -10.21 -9.73 -10.32
CA HIS A 146 -10.84 -8.44 -10.00
C HIS A 146 -11.80 -7.91 -11.09
N GLY A 147 -11.86 -8.54 -12.27
CA GLY A 147 -12.83 -8.24 -13.34
C GLY A 147 -12.52 -7.01 -14.21
N MET A 148 -11.66 -6.10 -13.74
CA MET A 148 -11.22 -4.92 -14.50
C MET A 148 -10.22 -5.30 -15.61
N VAL A 149 -10.72 -5.61 -16.82
CA VAL A 149 -9.92 -6.13 -17.95
C VAL A 149 -9.49 -5.08 -18.98
N GLY A 150 -10.01 -3.86 -18.90
CA GLY A 150 -9.68 -2.74 -19.77
C GLY A 150 -10.37 -1.46 -19.35
N ASN A 151 -9.95 -0.31 -19.87
CA ASN A 151 -10.61 0.97 -19.61
C ASN A 151 -12.02 1.00 -20.24
N VAL A 152 -12.19 0.28 -21.33
CA VAL A 152 -13.46 0.06 -22.01
C VAL A 152 -13.53 -1.41 -22.44
N TRP A 153 -14.69 -2.04 -22.33
CA TRP A 153 -14.89 -3.40 -22.83
C TRP A 153 -16.24 -3.54 -23.54
N LEU A 154 -16.38 -4.54 -24.39
CA LEU A 154 -17.66 -4.90 -25.00
C LEU A 154 -18.48 -5.72 -23.99
N ASP A 155 -19.59 -5.16 -23.52
CA ASP A 155 -20.61 -5.94 -22.82
C ASP A 155 -21.37 -6.81 -23.83
N ARG A 156 -21.25 -8.13 -23.68
CA ARG A 156 -21.84 -9.09 -24.61
C ARG A 156 -23.37 -9.10 -24.56
N ALA A 157 -23.96 -8.76 -23.41
CA ALA A 157 -25.41 -8.79 -23.25
C ALA A 157 -26.08 -7.62 -24.00
N SER A 158 -25.52 -6.42 -23.88
CA SER A 158 -26.04 -5.22 -24.56
C SER A 158 -25.42 -4.97 -25.94
N GLY A 159 -24.29 -5.59 -26.27
CA GLY A 159 -23.53 -5.35 -27.50
C GLY A 159 -22.84 -3.98 -27.52
N LYS A 160 -22.75 -3.29 -26.39
CA LYS A 160 -22.20 -1.93 -26.28
C LYS A 160 -20.81 -1.94 -25.66
N LEU A 161 -20.02 -0.94 -26.03
CA LEU A 161 -18.80 -0.61 -25.32
C LEU A 161 -19.17 0.08 -24.00
N ILE A 162 -18.66 -0.42 -22.89
CA ILE A 162 -18.93 0.03 -21.52
C ILE A 162 -17.65 0.62 -20.93
N TYR A 163 -17.79 1.80 -20.32
CA TYR A 163 -16.70 2.44 -19.61
C TYR A 163 -16.55 1.85 -18.20
N ASN A 164 -15.30 1.60 -17.78
CA ASN A 164 -15.01 0.67 -16.69
C ASN A 164 -15.62 0.98 -15.31
N VAL A 165 -15.83 2.25 -14.99
CA VAL A 165 -16.39 2.70 -13.71
C VAL A 165 -17.73 3.41 -13.92
N GLU A 166 -18.35 3.29 -15.08
CA GLU A 166 -19.65 3.91 -15.32
C GLU A 166 -20.76 3.18 -14.56
N ASP A 167 -21.70 3.96 -14.01
CA ASP A 167 -22.80 3.42 -13.24
C ASP A 167 -23.99 4.39 -13.27
N ALA A 168 -25.07 4.00 -13.95
CA ALA A 168 -26.27 4.83 -14.08
C ALA A 168 -26.96 5.14 -12.74
N ASP A 169 -26.81 4.26 -11.74
CA ASP A 169 -27.53 4.38 -10.47
C ASP A 169 -26.88 5.41 -9.54
N TYR A 170 -25.63 5.80 -9.82
CA TYR A 170 -24.86 6.72 -8.97
C TYR A 170 -24.35 7.93 -9.74
N PRO A 171 -25.24 8.90 -10.06
CA PRO A 171 -24.87 10.09 -10.81
C PRO A 171 -23.83 10.95 -10.09
N LEU A 172 -23.10 11.76 -10.85
CA LEU A 172 -22.12 12.71 -10.34
C LEU A 172 -22.78 13.84 -9.53
N LEU A 173 -22.08 14.32 -8.49
CA LEU A 173 -22.60 15.35 -7.60
C LEU A 173 -22.46 16.77 -8.19
N GLY A 174 -23.52 17.55 -8.02
CA GLY A 174 -23.60 18.96 -8.37
C GLY A 174 -24.01 19.22 -9.84
N LYS A 175 -24.54 20.43 -10.09
CA LYS A 175 -24.86 20.89 -11.45
C LYS A 175 -23.58 20.96 -12.28
N GLY A 176 -23.56 20.34 -13.45
CA GLY A 176 -22.38 20.28 -14.32
C GLY A 176 -21.33 19.23 -13.90
N GLY A 177 -21.66 18.33 -12.96
CA GLY A 177 -20.78 17.21 -12.60
C GLY A 177 -20.69 16.13 -13.69
N GLY A 178 -21.60 16.14 -14.67
CA GLY A 178 -21.61 15.15 -15.74
C GLY A 178 -20.44 15.28 -16.73
N VAL A 179 -20.09 14.14 -17.34
CA VAL A 179 -19.25 14.06 -18.54
C VAL A 179 -20.06 14.54 -19.75
N ASP A 180 -19.77 15.74 -20.22
CA ASP A 180 -20.24 16.20 -21.52
C ASP A 180 -19.28 15.71 -22.61
N ALA A 181 -19.74 14.81 -23.47
CA ALA A 181 -18.92 14.21 -24.52
C ALA A 181 -18.28 15.24 -25.47
N LYS A 182 -18.86 16.45 -25.61
CA LYS A 182 -18.31 17.52 -26.45
C LYS A 182 -17.12 18.22 -25.80
N SER A 183 -17.10 18.34 -24.48
CA SER A 183 -16.07 19.05 -23.71
C SER A 183 -15.12 18.13 -22.94
N GLU A 184 -15.46 16.85 -22.81
CA GLU A 184 -14.59 15.84 -22.22
C GLU A 184 -13.30 15.72 -23.05
N ILE A 185 -12.17 15.49 -22.37
CA ILE A 185 -10.86 15.39 -23.01
C ILE A 185 -10.38 13.94 -22.98
N ASP A 186 -10.78 13.16 -21.97
CA ASP A 186 -10.44 11.74 -21.90
C ASP A 186 -11.31 10.92 -22.89
N PRO A 187 -10.71 10.29 -23.92
CA PRO A 187 -11.47 9.52 -24.92
C PRO A 187 -12.19 8.32 -24.32
N THR A 188 -11.71 7.76 -23.20
CA THR A 188 -12.38 6.65 -22.52
C THR A 188 -13.62 7.13 -21.77
N GLN A 189 -13.56 8.31 -21.15
CA GLN A 189 -14.73 8.90 -20.50
C GLN A 189 -15.77 9.40 -21.52
N LYS A 190 -15.36 9.83 -22.72
CA LYS A 190 -16.29 10.17 -23.82
C LYS A 190 -17.20 9.02 -24.22
N LEU A 191 -16.74 7.78 -24.07
CA LEU A 191 -17.50 6.58 -24.39
C LEU A 191 -18.48 6.20 -23.27
N ALA A 192 -18.41 6.85 -22.10
CA ALA A 192 -19.37 6.62 -21.04
C ALA A 192 -20.78 6.98 -21.51
N THR A 193 -21.69 6.04 -21.37
CA THR A 193 -23.10 6.17 -21.72
C THR A 193 -23.92 6.76 -20.57
N THR A 194 -23.30 6.87 -19.38
CA THR A 194 -23.94 7.37 -18.16
C THR A 194 -23.15 8.50 -17.51
N GLN A 195 -23.90 9.31 -16.76
CA GLN A 195 -23.38 10.43 -15.95
C GLN A 195 -23.08 10.02 -14.52
N GLY A 196 -22.85 8.74 -14.26
CA GLY A 196 -22.60 8.23 -12.92
C GLY A 196 -21.39 7.31 -12.86
N ARG A 197 -20.83 7.18 -11.65
CA ARG A 197 -19.54 6.50 -11.43
C ARG A 197 -19.55 5.72 -10.12
N SER A 198 -19.05 4.48 -10.15
CA SER A 198 -18.94 3.64 -8.95
C SER A 198 -17.88 2.53 -9.12
N PRO A 199 -17.49 1.84 -8.03
CA PRO A 199 -16.61 0.68 -8.09
C PRO A 199 -17.35 -0.63 -8.42
N ARG A 200 -18.61 -0.59 -8.86
CA ARG A 200 -19.48 -1.79 -9.05
C ARG A 200 -18.85 -2.90 -9.88
N ALA A 201 -18.04 -2.55 -10.88
CA ALA A 201 -17.40 -3.53 -11.77
C ALA A 201 -16.23 -4.28 -11.11
N ILE A 202 -15.71 -3.81 -9.98
CA ILE A 202 -14.60 -4.45 -9.26
C ILE A 202 -15.14 -5.65 -8.50
N GLN A 203 -14.72 -6.86 -8.86
CA GLN A 203 -15.29 -8.11 -8.32
C GLN A 203 -14.61 -8.59 -7.03
N SER A 204 -13.55 -7.90 -6.59
CA SER A 204 -12.71 -8.28 -5.46
C SER A 204 -12.58 -7.15 -4.46
N THR A 205 -12.37 -7.49 -3.19
CA THR A 205 -12.06 -6.51 -2.15
C THR A 205 -10.70 -5.87 -2.39
N THR A 206 -10.60 -4.57 -2.11
CA THR A 206 -9.35 -3.81 -2.13
C THR A 206 -8.68 -3.79 -0.76
N ILE A 207 -7.41 -3.38 -0.70
CA ILE A 207 -6.72 -3.07 0.56
C ILE A 207 -7.47 -2.00 1.37
N SER A 208 -8.09 -1.04 0.67
CA SER A 208 -8.97 -0.02 1.24
C SER A 208 -10.20 -0.62 1.92
N ASP A 209 -10.82 -1.63 1.31
CA ASP A 209 -11.93 -2.37 1.89
C ASP A 209 -11.47 -3.15 3.14
N ALA A 210 -10.34 -3.85 3.05
CA ALA A 210 -9.77 -4.61 4.16
C ALA A 210 -9.39 -3.73 5.37
N ILE A 211 -8.77 -2.56 5.14
CA ILE A 211 -8.45 -1.59 6.19
C ILE A 211 -9.73 -1.09 6.86
N SER A 212 -10.76 -0.81 6.07
CA SER A 212 -12.03 -0.31 6.60
C SER A 212 -12.77 -1.36 7.41
N LEU A 213 -12.75 -2.62 6.98
CA LEU A 213 -13.29 -3.74 7.74
C LEU A 213 -12.54 -3.95 9.05
N SER A 214 -11.21 -3.82 9.03
CA SER A 214 -10.36 -4.01 10.22
C SER A 214 -10.52 -2.89 11.26
N LEU A 215 -10.59 -1.63 10.82
CA LEU A 215 -10.66 -0.46 11.70
C LEU A 215 -12.10 0.01 11.99
N GLY A 216 -13.09 -0.52 11.26
CA GLY A 216 -14.49 -0.16 11.38
C GLY A 216 -14.74 1.35 11.20
N PRO A 217 -15.61 1.97 12.01
CA PRO A 217 -15.94 3.40 11.88
C PRO A 217 -14.76 4.38 12.06
N LYS A 218 -13.62 3.89 12.57
CA LYS A 218 -12.40 4.71 12.72
C LYS A 218 -11.62 4.84 11.42
N ALA A 219 -11.87 3.96 10.45
CA ALA A 219 -11.20 3.99 9.16
C ALA A 219 -11.54 5.26 8.39
N LYS A 220 -10.52 5.85 7.78
CA LYS A 220 -10.65 6.99 6.87
C LYS A 220 -9.92 6.66 5.59
N VAL A 221 -10.68 6.29 4.56
CA VAL A 221 -10.16 5.86 3.26
C VAL A 221 -10.58 6.85 2.19
N PHE A 222 -9.60 7.37 1.45
CA PHE A 222 -9.79 8.35 0.41
C PHE A 222 -8.97 7.98 -0.82
N GLY A 223 -9.61 7.94 -1.99
CA GLY A 223 -8.96 7.87 -3.30
C GLY A 223 -9.03 9.23 -3.98
N VAL A 224 -7.90 9.75 -4.45
CA VAL A 224 -7.83 11.06 -5.11
C VAL A 224 -7.01 10.93 -6.40
N SER A 225 -7.54 11.41 -7.52
CA SER A 225 -6.84 11.35 -8.81
C SER A 225 -7.32 12.43 -9.78
N VAL A 226 -6.62 12.60 -10.90
CA VAL A 226 -7.13 13.39 -12.04
C VAL A 226 -8.10 12.56 -12.89
N LYS A 227 -8.08 11.23 -12.76
CA LYS A 227 -8.97 10.31 -13.48
C LYS A 227 -9.92 9.62 -12.50
N ASP A 228 -11.20 9.53 -12.83
CA ASP A 228 -12.19 8.80 -12.05
C ASP A 228 -11.77 7.35 -11.75
N ARG A 229 -11.38 6.60 -12.78
CA ARG A 229 -10.90 5.21 -12.66
C ARG A 229 -9.64 5.06 -11.80
N GLY A 230 -8.83 6.11 -11.67
CA GLY A 230 -7.68 6.12 -10.76
C GLY A 230 -8.10 6.30 -9.31
N ALA A 231 -9.05 7.20 -9.03
CA ALA A 231 -9.54 7.45 -7.68
C ALA A 231 -10.45 6.32 -7.17
N ILE A 232 -11.42 5.90 -7.97
CA ILE A 232 -12.47 4.93 -7.63
C ILE A 232 -11.85 3.58 -7.28
N THR A 233 -10.93 3.10 -8.13
CA THR A 233 -10.30 1.80 -7.95
C THR A 233 -9.46 1.73 -6.68
N MET A 234 -8.76 2.82 -6.34
CA MET A 234 -7.95 2.90 -5.12
C MET A 234 -8.81 3.09 -3.86
N ALA A 235 -9.96 3.77 -3.96
CA ALA A 235 -10.89 3.93 -2.86
C ALA A 235 -11.65 2.63 -2.53
N GLY A 236 -11.85 1.75 -3.52
CA GLY A 236 -12.60 0.51 -3.35
C GLY A 236 -14.10 0.76 -3.13
N HIS A 237 -14.75 -0.23 -2.53
CA HIS A 237 -16.20 -0.26 -2.32
C HIS A 237 -16.65 0.61 -1.15
N VAL A 238 -15.80 0.79 -0.15
CA VAL A 238 -16.17 1.46 1.11
C VAL A 238 -15.47 2.81 1.33
N GLY A 239 -14.41 3.09 0.57
CA GLY A 239 -13.70 4.36 0.64
C GLY A 239 -14.48 5.51 0.00
N LYS A 240 -13.88 6.70 -0.02
CA LYS A 240 -14.43 7.89 -0.68
C LYS A 240 -13.54 8.30 -1.83
N ALA A 241 -14.07 8.37 -3.05
CA ALA A 241 -13.29 8.78 -4.22
C ALA A 241 -13.60 10.22 -4.65
N PHE A 242 -12.55 10.96 -4.99
CA PHE A 242 -12.63 12.29 -5.58
C PHE A 242 -11.72 12.35 -6.80
N TRP A 243 -12.18 12.95 -7.88
CA TRP A 243 -11.35 13.16 -9.05
C TRP A 243 -11.56 14.51 -9.70
N PHE A 244 -10.57 14.95 -10.47
CA PHE A 244 -10.65 16.24 -11.14
C PHE A 244 -11.47 16.15 -12.43
N SER A 245 -12.53 16.94 -12.53
CA SER A 245 -13.23 17.21 -13.78
C SER A 245 -12.49 18.30 -14.53
N LYS A 246 -11.91 17.96 -15.67
CA LYS A 246 -11.18 18.92 -16.52
C LYS A 246 -12.11 19.94 -17.17
N SER A 247 -13.29 19.52 -17.59
CA SER A 247 -14.31 20.40 -18.17
C SER A 247 -14.90 21.36 -17.13
N GLY A 248 -15.07 20.90 -15.90
CA GLY A 248 -15.61 21.69 -14.79
C GLY A 248 -14.58 22.45 -13.96
N GLY A 249 -13.27 22.25 -14.20
CA GLY A 249 -12.18 22.89 -13.45
C GLY A 249 -12.22 22.60 -11.94
N ARG A 250 -12.78 21.46 -11.53
CA ARG A 250 -13.15 21.22 -10.12
C ARG A 250 -13.05 19.76 -9.73
N MET A 251 -12.90 19.49 -8.43
CA MET A 251 -13.00 18.15 -7.88
C MET A 251 -14.46 17.71 -7.85
N VAL A 252 -14.71 16.49 -8.30
CA VAL A 252 -16.02 15.85 -8.37
C VAL A 252 -16.02 14.49 -7.69
N THR A 253 -17.22 14.01 -7.36
CA THR A 253 -17.50 12.66 -6.84
C THR A 253 -18.91 12.23 -7.27
N SER A 254 -19.36 11.03 -6.89
CA SER A 254 -20.68 10.49 -7.22
C SER A 254 -21.55 10.23 -6.00
N LYS A 255 -22.86 10.06 -6.25
CA LYS A 255 -23.86 9.64 -5.25
C LYS A 255 -23.55 8.29 -4.59
N PHE A 256 -22.65 7.48 -5.16
CA PHE A 256 -22.17 6.25 -4.52
C PHE A 256 -21.42 6.58 -3.22
N TYR A 257 -20.58 7.62 -3.23
CA TYR A 257 -19.68 7.93 -2.12
C TYR A 257 -20.28 8.87 -1.09
N MET A 258 -21.12 9.82 -1.53
CA MET A 258 -21.75 10.79 -0.64
C MET A 258 -22.97 11.45 -1.26
N ASN A 259 -23.85 11.96 -0.41
CA ASN A 259 -25.00 12.73 -0.84
C ASN A 259 -24.62 14.16 -1.25
N ASP A 260 -23.70 14.78 -0.51
CA ASP A 260 -23.28 16.17 -0.70
C ASP A 260 -21.77 16.30 -0.53
N TYR A 261 -21.19 17.36 -1.08
CA TYR A 261 -19.77 17.63 -0.92
C TYR A 261 -19.44 18.00 0.53
N PRO A 262 -18.32 17.50 1.10
CA PRO A 262 -17.84 17.97 2.37
C PRO A 262 -17.26 19.38 2.22
N ALA A 263 -17.34 20.18 3.28
CA ALA A 263 -16.92 21.58 3.28
C ALA A 263 -15.49 21.83 2.75
N TRP A 264 -14.56 20.89 2.95
CA TRP A 264 -13.20 21.03 2.43
C TRP A 264 -13.13 20.90 0.90
N VAL A 265 -14.02 20.12 0.27
CA VAL A 265 -14.10 20.02 -1.20
C VAL A 265 -14.74 21.27 -1.76
N ASP A 266 -15.80 21.78 -1.13
CA ASP A 266 -16.40 23.06 -1.53
C ASP A 266 -15.39 24.20 -1.42
N ALA A 267 -14.64 24.26 -0.32
CA ALA A 267 -13.57 25.24 -0.14
C ALA A 267 -12.43 25.07 -1.15
N TRP A 268 -12.09 23.83 -1.54
CA TRP A 268 -11.13 23.58 -2.62
C TRP A 268 -11.65 24.11 -3.96
N ASN A 269 -12.87 23.72 -4.32
CA ASN A 269 -13.51 24.11 -5.58
C ASN A 269 -13.75 25.62 -5.68
N ALA A 270 -14.02 26.30 -4.56
CA ALA A 270 -14.22 27.74 -4.51
C ALA A 270 -12.95 28.56 -4.81
N LYS A 271 -11.75 27.97 -4.67
CA LYS A 271 -10.49 28.67 -5.02
C LYS A 271 -10.32 28.86 -6.52
N GLY A 272 -10.99 28.03 -7.34
CA GLY A 272 -10.72 27.94 -8.77
C GLY A 272 -9.36 27.28 -9.06
N VAL A 273 -9.27 26.62 -10.20
CA VAL A 273 -8.04 26.09 -10.79
C VAL A 273 -7.98 26.54 -12.24
#